data_AF-A0A8T1A208-F1
#
_entry.id   AF-A0A8T1A208-F1
#
_cell.length_a   1.000
_cell.length_b   1.000
_cell.length_c   1.000
_cell.angle_alpha   90.00
_cell.angle_beta   90.00
_cell.angle_gamma   90.00
#
_symmetry.space_group_name_H-M   'P 1'
#
loop_
_entity.id
_entity.type
_entity.pdbx_description
1 polymer ?
#
loop_
_entity_poly.entity_id
_entity_poly.type
_entity_poly.pdbx_seq_one_letter_code
_entity_poly.pdbx_strand_id
1 'polypeptide(L)'
;MSFQDLTPVNSQRARQTAINAFGRFVAAEGVSMDFVAASLLGDGSGAVFVKLMDRFGVHLAFAEGRGGKPLARNSVMSYNRHVKNWLLDTYPKHRATIEKKLLKMGQTLERHCLKRVEGGMIKKAPASPKTTKMRPCLR
;
A
#
# COMPACT_ATOMS: atom_id res chain seq x y z
N MET A 1 -14.84 32.90 2.93
CA MET A 1 -13.79 32.15 3.65
C MET A 1 -13.69 30.76 3.02
N SER A 2 -12.64 30.51 2.23
CA SER A 2 -12.49 29.27 1.47
C SER A 2 -11.84 28.19 2.34
N PHE A 3 -12.25 26.93 2.19
CA PHE A 3 -11.69 25.77 2.89
C PHE A 3 -10.18 25.55 2.66
N GLN A 4 -9.58 26.33 1.76
CA GLN A 4 -8.15 26.34 1.44
C GLN A 4 -7.29 27.00 2.53
N ASP A 5 -7.87 27.88 3.36
CA ASP A 5 -7.15 28.59 4.44
C ASP A 5 -6.94 27.75 5.72
N LEU A 6 -7.54 26.55 5.80
CA LEU A 6 -7.45 25.68 6.97
C LEU A 6 -6.36 24.61 6.86
N THR A 7 -5.71 24.46 5.70
CA THR A 7 -4.57 23.56 5.56
C THR A 7 -3.28 24.30 5.90
N PRO A 8 -2.53 23.89 6.94
CA PRO A 8 -1.26 24.53 7.26
C PRO A 8 -0.33 24.45 6.04
N VAL A 9 0.34 25.55 5.67
CA VAL A 9 1.26 25.69 4.51
C VAL A 9 2.25 24.51 4.37
N ASN A 10 2.67 23.93 5.50
CA ASN A 10 3.41 22.67 5.63
C ASN A 10 2.81 21.54 4.75
N SER A 11 1.51 21.32 4.85
CA SER A 11 0.79 20.22 4.19
C SER A 11 0.68 20.39 2.68
N GLN A 12 0.60 21.62 2.18
CA GLN A 12 0.60 21.90 0.75
C GLN A 12 1.97 21.66 0.12
N ARG A 13 3.05 22.08 0.81
CA ARG A 13 4.42 21.79 0.37
C ARG A 13 4.71 20.29 0.39
N ALA A 14 4.23 19.56 1.40
CA ALA A 14 4.33 18.11 1.46
C ALA A 14 3.57 17.45 0.30
N ARG A 15 2.36 17.91 -0.02
CA ARG A 15 1.59 17.46 -1.20
C ARG A 15 2.37 17.67 -2.49
N GLN A 16 2.90 18.87 -2.72
CA GLN A 16 3.65 19.17 -3.93
C GLN A 16 4.92 18.33 -4.04
N THR A 17 5.61 18.09 -2.93
CA THR A 17 6.80 17.23 -2.91
C THR A 17 6.46 15.78 -3.27
N ALA A 18 5.34 15.27 -2.77
CA ALA A 18 4.85 13.94 -3.12
C ALA A 18 4.47 13.83 -4.60
N ILE A 19 3.81 14.86 -5.17
CA ILE A 19 3.48 14.91 -6.60
C ILE A 19 4.75 14.97 -7.45
N ASN A 20 5.75 15.75 -7.04
CA ASN A 20 7.04 15.81 -7.75
C ASN A 20 7.79 14.47 -7.68
N ALA A 21 7.74 13.77 -6.54
CA ALA A 21 8.29 12.42 -6.40
C ALA A 21 7.57 11.41 -7.31
N PHE A 22 6.25 11.53 -7.43
CA PHE A 22 5.47 10.73 -8.37
C PHE A 22 5.86 10.99 -9.83
N GLY A 23 6.05 12.26 -10.22
CA GLY A 23 6.55 12.60 -11.56
C GLY A 23 7.92 11.98 -11.86
N ARG A 24 8.84 11.96 -10.88
CA ARG A 24 10.13 11.28 -11.00
C ARG A 24 10.00 9.77 -11.15
N PHE A 25 9.09 9.16 -10.39
CA PHE A 25 8.77 7.73 -10.53
C PHE A 25 8.25 7.41 -11.93
N VAL A 26 7.30 8.19 -12.45
CA VAL A 26 6.74 8.00 -13.79
C VAL A 26 7.82 8.15 -14.87
N ALA A 27 8.71 9.13 -14.74
CA ALA A 27 9.85 9.30 -15.62
C ALA A 27 10.86 8.14 -15.51
N ALA A 28 11.11 7.61 -14.31
CA ALA A 28 12.01 6.48 -14.09
C ALA A 28 11.47 5.16 -14.68
N GLU A 29 10.14 4.98 -14.70
CA GLU A 29 9.49 3.87 -15.41
C GLU A 29 9.47 4.06 -16.94
N GLY A 30 9.92 5.22 -17.44
CA GLY A 30 9.92 5.54 -18.88
C GLY A 30 8.53 5.78 -19.46
N VAL A 31 7.56 6.15 -18.62
CA VAL A 31 6.16 6.34 -19.01
C VAL A 31 5.81 7.83 -19.01
N SER A 32 4.86 8.25 -19.86
CA SER A 32 4.34 9.62 -19.83
C SER A 32 3.17 9.76 -18.85
N MET A 33 3.02 10.95 -18.27
CA MET A 33 1.86 11.27 -17.43
C MET A 33 0.53 11.13 -18.19
N ASP A 34 0.52 11.45 -19.49
CA ASP A 34 -0.65 11.27 -20.37
C ASP A 34 -1.03 9.81 -20.54
N PHE A 35 -0.05 8.91 -20.66
CA PHE A 35 -0.31 7.47 -20.73
C PHE A 35 -0.90 6.94 -19.43
N VAL A 36 -0.39 7.41 -18.28
CA VAL A 36 -0.95 7.07 -16.98
C VAL A 36 -2.40 7.56 -16.87
N ALA A 37 -2.67 8.79 -17.30
CA ALA A 37 -4.00 9.37 -17.34
C ALA A 37 -4.97 8.57 -18.22
N ALA A 38 -4.57 8.26 -19.45
CA ALA A 38 -5.37 7.46 -20.38
C ALA A 38 -5.65 6.06 -19.82
N SER A 39 -4.65 5.43 -19.19
CA SER A 39 -4.80 4.11 -18.56
C SER A 39 -5.76 4.13 -17.38
N LEU A 40 -5.73 5.20 -16.56
CA LEU A 40 -6.66 5.38 -15.44
C LEU A 40 -8.09 5.66 -15.93
N LEU A 41 -8.25 6.44 -17.00
CA LEU A 41 -9.56 6.76 -17.59
C LEU A 41 -10.17 5.59 -18.37
N GLY A 42 -9.34 4.74 -18.99
CA GLY A 42 -9.77 3.55 -19.71
C GLY A 42 -10.13 2.37 -18.81
N ASP A 43 -9.60 2.34 -17.58
CA ASP A 43 -9.87 1.24 -16.64
C ASP A 43 -11.03 1.54 -15.70
N GLY A 44 -12.24 1.20 -16.13
CA GLY A 44 -13.44 1.25 -15.30
C GLY A 44 -13.41 0.32 -14.08
N SER A 45 -12.47 -0.63 -14.02
CA SER A 45 -12.32 -1.53 -12.88
C SER A 45 -11.49 -0.91 -11.74
N GLY A 46 -10.64 0.09 -12.02
CA GLY A 46 -9.71 0.65 -11.04
C GLY A 46 -8.53 -0.27 -10.65
N ALA A 47 -8.30 -1.38 -11.36
CA ALA A 47 -7.16 -2.27 -11.15
C ALA A 47 -5.82 -1.60 -11.51
N VAL A 48 -5.79 -0.79 -12.58
CA VAL A 48 -4.65 0.03 -12.99
C VAL A 48 -4.27 0.99 -11.87
N PHE A 49 -5.26 1.64 -11.24
CA PHE A 49 -5.01 2.53 -10.11
C PHE A 49 -4.35 1.80 -8.94
N VAL A 50 -4.86 0.62 -8.55
CA VAL A 50 -4.28 -0.16 -7.45
C VAL A 50 -2.84 -0.59 -7.77
N LYS A 51 -2.58 -1.09 -9.00
CA LYS A 51 -1.23 -1.48 -9.43
C LYS A 51 -0.25 -0.30 -9.47
N LEU A 52 -0.71 0.85 -9.94
CA LEU A 52 0.10 2.07 -9.98
C LEU A 52 0.50 2.52 -8.58
N MET A 53 -0.45 2.53 -7.64
CA MET A 53 -0.18 2.89 -6.25
C MET A 53 0.73 1.88 -5.55
N ASP A 54 0.61 0.59 -5.87
CA ASP A 54 1.48 -0.47 -5.34
C ASP A 54 2.93 -0.28 -5.78
N ARG A 55 3.17 -0.11 -7.09
CA ARG A 55 4.51 0.19 -7.63
C ARG A 55 5.09 1.48 -7.08
N PHE A 56 4.28 2.52 -6.99
CA PHE A 56 4.73 3.77 -6.39
C PHE A 56 5.10 3.60 -4.91
N GLY A 57 4.35 2.80 -4.15
CA GLY A 57 4.69 2.46 -2.76
C GLY A 57 6.02 1.71 -2.65
N VAL A 58 6.28 0.76 -3.54
CA VAL A 58 7.59 0.08 -3.64
C VAL A 58 8.69 1.07 -3.98
N HIS A 59 8.49 1.94 -4.97
CA HIS A 59 9.45 2.98 -5.32
C HIS A 59 9.76 3.89 -4.12
N LEU A 60 8.75 4.32 -3.36
CA LEU A 60 8.95 5.14 -2.16
C LEU A 60 9.70 4.42 -1.04
N ALA A 61 9.54 3.10 -0.92
CA ALA A 61 10.26 2.30 0.08
C ALA A 61 11.76 2.23 -0.20
N PHE A 62 12.16 2.30 -1.48
CA PHE A 62 13.54 2.32 -1.92
C PHE A 62 14.05 3.72 -2.28
N ALA A 63 13.16 4.71 -2.37
CA ALA A 63 13.53 6.08 -2.65
C ALA A 63 14.36 6.63 -1.49
N GLU A 64 15.49 7.22 -1.83
CA GLU A 64 16.33 7.93 -0.88
C GLU A 64 15.83 9.37 -0.70
N GLY A 65 15.72 9.77 0.56
CA GLY A 65 15.44 11.13 0.97
C GLY A 65 16.70 11.99 0.92
N ARG A 66 16.63 13.16 1.58
CA ARG A 66 17.78 14.08 1.63
C ARG A 66 18.94 13.42 2.39
N GLY A 67 20.05 13.18 1.69
CA GLY A 67 21.27 12.57 2.25
C GLY A 67 21.42 11.05 2.03
N GLY A 68 20.77 10.47 1.01
CA GLY A 68 20.96 9.06 0.63
C GLY A 68 20.31 8.05 1.59
N LYS A 69 19.50 8.52 2.53
CA LYS A 69 18.82 7.65 3.51
C LYS A 69 17.43 7.27 2.98
N PRO A 70 16.99 6.01 3.12
CA PRO A 70 15.63 5.62 2.77
C PRO A 70 14.58 6.52 3.44
N LEU A 71 13.48 6.79 2.75
CA LEU A 71 12.39 7.58 3.32
C LEU A 71 11.88 6.95 4.62
N ALA A 72 11.66 7.78 5.64
CA ALA A 72 11.02 7.33 6.86
C ALA A 72 9.61 6.79 6.54
N ARG A 73 9.19 5.74 7.24
CA ARG A 73 7.87 5.10 7.04
C ARG A 73 6.72 6.10 7.02
N ASN A 74 6.75 7.08 7.92
CA ASN A 74 5.72 8.11 8.01
C ASN A 74 5.67 9.01 6.76
N SER A 75 6.85 9.29 6.17
CA SER A 75 6.97 10.04 4.92
C SER A 75 6.47 9.25 3.73
N VAL A 76 6.80 7.95 3.64
CA VAL A 76 6.27 7.04 2.60
C VAL A 76 4.75 7.01 2.64
N MET A 77 4.17 6.80 3.82
CA MET A 77 2.72 6.76 4.02
C MET A 77 2.06 8.10 3.65
N SER A 78 2.67 9.22 4.05
CA SER A 78 2.18 10.56 3.72
C SER A 78 2.21 10.81 2.22
N TYR A 79 3.32 10.51 1.53
CA TYR A 79 3.46 10.73 0.09
C TYR A 79 2.48 9.88 -0.69
N ASN A 80 2.38 8.60 -0.33
CA ASN A 80 1.41 7.68 -0.92
C ASN A 80 -0.03 8.19 -0.76
N ARG A 81 -0.39 8.71 0.43
CA ARG A 81 -1.71 9.31 0.67
C ARG A 81 -1.95 10.56 -0.16
N HIS A 82 -0.97 11.46 -0.26
CA HIS A 82 -1.10 12.70 -1.01
C HIS A 82 -1.28 12.45 -2.51
N VAL A 83 -0.50 11.53 -3.09
CA VAL A 83 -0.58 11.16 -4.50
C VAL A 83 -1.91 10.44 -4.78
N LYS A 84 -2.32 9.51 -3.92
CA LYS A 84 -3.62 8.82 -4.04
C LYS A 84 -4.77 9.83 -4.12
N ASN A 85 -4.83 10.77 -3.17
CA ASN A 85 -5.89 11.76 -3.13
C ASN A 85 -5.82 12.68 -4.36
N TRP A 86 -4.61 13.11 -4.75
CA TRP A 86 -4.44 13.94 -5.94
C TRP A 86 -4.89 13.24 -7.24
N LEU A 87 -4.59 11.96 -7.44
CA LEU A 87 -5.07 11.20 -8.60
C LEU A 87 -6.60 11.05 -8.59
N LEU A 88 -7.22 10.82 -7.43
CA LEU A 88 -8.68 10.73 -7.30
C LEU A 88 -9.38 12.08 -7.54
N ASP A 89 -8.75 13.18 -7.11
CA ASP A 89 -9.23 14.55 -7.38
C ASP A 89 -9.12 14.89 -8.87
N THR A 90 -8.03 14.46 -9.53
CA THR A 90 -7.73 14.76 -10.94
C THR A 90 -8.59 13.93 -11.90
N TYR A 91 -8.90 12.69 -11.54
CA TYR A 91 -9.66 11.75 -12.38
C TYR A 91 -10.93 11.26 -11.67
N PRO A 92 -11.93 12.13 -11.45
CA PRO A 92 -13.10 11.81 -10.62
C PRO A 92 -14.01 10.74 -11.25
N LYS A 93 -13.92 10.51 -12.57
CA LYS A 93 -14.81 9.63 -13.35
C LYS A 93 -14.94 8.22 -12.78
N HIS A 94 -13.86 7.68 -12.20
CA HIS A 94 -13.82 6.32 -11.63
C HIS A 94 -13.63 6.31 -10.12
N ARG A 95 -13.70 7.48 -9.46
CA ARG A 95 -13.42 7.64 -8.03
C ARG A 95 -14.30 6.74 -7.17
N ALA A 96 -15.62 6.74 -7.40
CA ALA A 96 -16.56 5.92 -6.64
C ALA A 96 -16.26 4.41 -6.77
N THR A 97 -15.87 3.95 -7.96
CA THR A 97 -15.53 2.54 -8.21
C THR A 97 -14.24 2.14 -7.51
N ILE A 98 -13.21 3.00 -7.58
CA ILE A 98 -11.93 2.78 -6.91
C ILE A 98 -12.10 2.77 -5.39
N GLU A 99 -12.83 3.74 -4.82
CA GLU A 99 -13.11 3.82 -3.38
C GLU A 99 -13.87 2.58 -2.89
N LYS A 100 -14.89 2.13 -3.64
CA LYS A 100 -15.65 0.91 -3.32
C LYS A 100 -14.77 -0.35 -3.32
N LYS A 101 -13.83 -0.47 -4.26
CA LYS A 101 -12.85 -1.57 -4.30
C LYS A 101 -11.87 -1.52 -3.13
N LEU A 102 -11.33 -0.34 -2.83
CA LEU A 102 -10.43 -0.15 -1.68
C LEU A 102 -11.13 -0.51 -0.37
N LEU A 103 -12.39 -0.09 -0.21
CA LEU A 103 -13.19 -0.43 0.96
C LEU A 103 -13.43 -1.94 1.07
N LYS A 104 -13.77 -2.61 -0.04
CA LYS A 104 -13.97 -4.06 -0.06
C LYS A 104 -12.69 -4.82 0.29
N MET A 105 -11.53 -4.38 -0.22
CA MET A 105 -10.23 -4.96 0.16
C MET A 105 -9.94 -4.76 1.65
N GLY A 106 -10.21 -3.56 2.18
CA GLY A 106 -10.07 -3.28 3.62
C GLY A 106 -10.95 -4.19 4.48
N GLN A 107 -12.23 -4.35 4.13
CA GLN A 107 -13.16 -5.25 4.82
C GLN A 107 -12.75 -6.73 4.71
N THR A 108 -12.20 -7.15 3.57
CA THR A 108 -11.66 -8.51 3.41
C THR A 108 -10.44 -8.72 4.31
N LEU A 109 -9.52 -7.76 4.36
CA LEU A 109 -8.36 -7.82 5.25
C LEU A 109 -8.77 -7.83 6.72
N GLU A 110 -9.73 -6.98 7.11
CA GLU A 110 -10.29 -6.95 8.47
C GLU A 110 -10.90 -8.30 8.85
N ARG A 111 -11.70 -8.90 7.96
CA ARG A 111 -12.23 -10.27 8.15
C ARG A 111 -11.11 -11.31 8.30
N HIS A 112 -10.04 -11.21 7.52
CA HIS A 112 -8.89 -12.12 7.67
C HIS A 112 -8.12 -11.90 8.98
N CYS A 113 -8.01 -10.66 9.46
CA CYS A 113 -7.41 -10.35 10.76
C CYS A 113 -8.27 -10.85 11.93
N LEU A 114 -9.59 -10.63 11.87
CA LEU A 114 -10.53 -11.15 12.88
C LEU A 114 -10.49 -12.68 12.94
N LYS A 115 -10.46 -13.35 11.78
CA LYS A 115 -10.25 -14.81 11.71
C LYS A 115 -8.91 -15.27 12.29
N ARG A 116 -7.85 -14.45 12.23
CA ARG A 116 -6.56 -14.75 12.87
C ARG A 116 -6.57 -14.57 14.40
N VAL A 117 -7.44 -13.69 14.92
CA VAL A 117 -7.59 -13.48 16.37
C VAL A 117 -8.52 -14.54 16.97
N GLU A 118 -9.55 -14.95 16.23
CA GLU A 118 -10.51 -15.98 16.62
C GLU A 118 -9.95 -17.41 16.40
N GLY A 119 -9.12 -17.59 15.37
CA GLY A 119 -8.29 -18.77 15.15
C GLY A 119 -7.00 -18.69 15.97
N GLY A 120 -7.14 -18.75 17.30
CA GLY A 120 -6.01 -18.79 18.23
C GLY A 120 -4.95 -19.79 17.79
N MET A 121 -3.69 -19.48 18.10
CA MET A 121 -2.56 -20.42 18.02
C MET A 121 -2.98 -21.82 18.47
N ILE A 122 -3.18 -22.74 17.53
CA ILE A 122 -3.04 -24.17 17.83
C ILE A 122 -1.55 -24.48 17.70
N LYS A 123 -0.77 -23.99 18.67
CA LYS A 123 0.42 -24.70 19.11
C LYS A 123 -0.04 -25.75 20.11
N LYS A 124 -0.65 -26.81 19.61
CA LYS A 124 -0.62 -28.12 20.29
C LYS A 124 -0.05 -29.12 19.31
N ALA A 125 1.28 -29.23 19.30
CA ALA A 125 1.85 -30.55 19.12
C ALA A 125 1.54 -31.31 20.42
N PRO A 126 0.79 -32.42 20.40
CA PRO A 126 0.76 -33.30 21.55
C PRO A 126 2.16 -33.92 21.66
N ALA A 127 2.86 -33.62 22.76
CA ALA A 127 3.96 -34.46 23.21
C ALA A 127 3.38 -35.85 23.46
N SER A 128 3.67 -36.78 22.56
CA SER A 128 3.29 -38.19 22.70
C SER A 128 4.08 -38.81 23.87
N PRO A 129 3.43 -39.48 24.83
CA PRO A 129 4.13 -40.28 25.82
C PRO A 129 4.40 -41.66 25.22
N LYS A 130 5.67 -42.04 25.05
CA LYS A 130 6.04 -43.46 24.99
C LYS A 130 7.27 -43.69 25.84
N THR A 131 7.03 -43.84 27.13
CA THR A 131 7.94 -44.53 28.04
C THR A 131 8.00 -46.01 27.68
N THR A 132 9.23 -46.45 27.40
CA THR A 132 9.83 -47.70 27.88
C THR A 132 9.23 -49.05 27.44
N LYS A 133 9.97 -49.80 26.61
CA LYS A 133 10.53 -51.12 26.99
C LYS A 133 11.62 -51.63 26.00
N MET A 134 12.70 -52.09 26.62
CA MET A 134 13.88 -52.84 26.15
C MET A 134 13.68 -53.80 24.97
N ARG A 135 14.70 -53.95 24.09
CA ARG A 135 15.77 -54.98 24.17
C ARG A 135 16.81 -54.82 23.03
N PRO A 136 18.10 -55.13 23.27
CA PRO A 136 19.12 -55.26 22.23
C PRO A 136 19.23 -56.74 21.78
N CYS A 137 19.30 -56.99 20.47
CA CYS A 137 19.80 -58.25 19.91
C CYS A 137 20.52 -58.02 18.58
N LEU A 138 21.83 -58.17 18.67
CA LEU A 138 22.85 -58.58 17.69
C LEU A 138 22.38 -59.00 16.27
N ARG A 139 22.99 -58.41 15.25
CA ARG A 139 23.77 -59.15 14.25
C ARG A 139 24.85 -58.27 13.64
#